data_AF-A0AAX7U1L9-F1
#
_entry.id   AF-A0AAX7U1L9-F1
#
_cell.length_a   1.000
_cell.length_b   1.000
_cell.length_c   1.000
_cell.angle_alpha   90.00
_cell.angle_beta   90.00
_cell.angle_gamma   90.00
#
_symmetry.space_group_name_H-M   'P 1'
#
loop_
_entity.id
_entity.type
_entity.pdbx_description
1 polymer ?
#
loop_
_entity_poly.entity_id
_entity_poly.type
_entity_poly.pdbx_seq_one_letter_code
_entity_poly.pdbx_strand_id
1 'polypeptide(L)'
;MANLRTKLRGLGCTEVTINSIKNKSGDNRQAAFNVKKPKRAEVNYCPQHPKGETSESLEQERVAILSELTKRNNDSVVSVKMEKTFSYRRQEVLQGQPMVADFKSRWPALFTAREIDKEFLRITTKPLLSTFFAELDQYAPRLMEIFLSKGGTPGKKIRGLMLAISKHDNIHTRRACILKSLCIYLNEDYEKLLKEYLDTDSEAKSCMEQTVMGVYVIQKEGAEPEDDPEDIGVLIEGVEALTDLGNIAQACALLFGLIYCLNLS
;
A
#
# COMPACT_ATOMS: atom_id res chain seq x y z
N MET A 1 23.56 -30.03 -16.71
CA MET A 1 22.43 -29.89 -15.77
C MET A 1 21.62 -28.66 -16.16
N ALA A 2 20.38 -28.81 -16.62
CA ALA A 2 19.54 -27.65 -16.93
C ALA A 2 19.23 -26.89 -15.62
N ASN A 3 19.46 -25.57 -15.63
CA ASN A 3 19.11 -24.66 -14.54
C ASN A 3 17.65 -24.90 -14.11
N LEU A 4 17.37 -24.96 -12.80
CA LEU A 4 16.02 -25.14 -12.23
C LEU A 4 15.01 -24.19 -12.88
N ARG A 5 15.42 -22.94 -13.12
CA ARG A 5 14.60 -21.91 -13.79
C ARG A 5 14.20 -22.32 -15.22
N THR A 6 15.08 -22.99 -15.97
CA THR A 6 14.79 -23.50 -17.32
C THR A 6 13.78 -24.64 -17.28
N LYS A 7 13.89 -25.54 -16.29
CA LYS A 7 12.90 -26.62 -16.08
C LYS A 7 11.53 -26.05 -15.73
N LEU A 8 11.45 -25.13 -14.76
CA LEU A 8 10.20 -24.47 -14.37
C LEU A 8 9.56 -23.72 -15.56
N ARG A 9 10.38 -23.09 -16.42
CA ARG A 9 9.88 -22.45 -17.64
C ARG A 9 9.29 -23.48 -18.62
N GLY A 10 9.95 -24.63 -18.80
CA GLY A 10 9.45 -25.72 -19.64
C GLY A 10 8.14 -26.31 -19.12
N LEU A 11 7.90 -26.26 -17.81
CA LEU A 11 6.65 -26.66 -17.15
C LEU A 11 5.56 -25.57 -17.17
N GLY A 12 5.84 -24.40 -17.74
CA GLY A 12 4.87 -23.30 -17.81
C GLY A 12 4.63 -22.58 -16.49
N CYS A 13 5.56 -22.63 -15.53
CA CYS A 13 5.42 -21.91 -14.25
C CYS A 13 5.34 -20.39 -14.48
N THR A 14 4.21 -19.79 -14.08
CA THR A 14 3.88 -18.37 -14.28
C THR A 14 4.97 -17.44 -13.75
N GLU A 15 5.49 -17.69 -12.56
CA GLU A 15 6.56 -16.89 -11.94
C GLU A 15 7.80 -16.70 -12.84
N VAL A 16 8.17 -17.72 -13.63
CA VAL A 16 9.36 -17.66 -14.50
C VAL A 16 9.04 -17.34 -15.97
N THR A 17 7.76 -17.42 -16.36
CA THR A 17 7.29 -17.13 -17.72
C THR A 17 6.73 -15.73 -17.87
N ILE A 18 6.23 -15.10 -16.79
CA ILE A 18 5.54 -13.79 -16.84
C ILE A 18 6.40 -12.69 -17.47
N ASN A 19 7.70 -12.65 -17.15
CA ASN A 19 8.65 -11.68 -17.70
C ASN A 19 9.33 -12.17 -18.99
N SER A 20 8.90 -13.29 -19.58
CA SER A 20 9.47 -13.80 -20.82
C SER A 20 9.04 -12.94 -22.01
N ILE A 21 9.92 -12.77 -23.01
CA ILE A 21 9.65 -11.95 -24.21
C ILE A 21 8.34 -12.37 -24.90
N LYS A 22 7.99 -13.66 -24.87
CA LYS A 22 6.76 -14.20 -25.48
C LYS A 22 5.48 -13.69 -24.82
N ASN A 23 5.54 -13.34 -23.54
CA ASN A 23 4.39 -12.88 -22.76
C ASN A 23 4.36 -11.35 -22.61
N LYS A 24 5.34 -10.63 -23.17
CA LYS A 24 5.33 -9.16 -23.20
C LYS A 24 4.47 -8.68 -24.37
N SER A 25 3.64 -7.68 -24.11
CA SER A 25 2.77 -7.05 -25.11
C SER A 25 3.57 -6.29 -26.18
N GLY A 26 3.08 -6.33 -27.42
CA GLY A 26 3.51 -5.53 -28.59
C GLY A 26 4.90 -4.88 -28.54
N ASP A 27 4.90 -3.54 -28.46
CA ASP A 27 6.09 -2.67 -28.53
C ASP A 27 7.08 -2.86 -27.37
N ASN A 28 6.69 -3.60 -26.34
CA ASN A 28 7.45 -3.81 -25.11
C ASN A 28 8.25 -5.14 -25.09
N ARG A 29 8.47 -5.76 -26.27
CA ARG A 29 9.18 -7.04 -26.46
C ARG A 29 10.71 -6.98 -26.25
N GLN A 30 11.21 -6.04 -25.46
CA GLN A 30 12.61 -6.02 -25.08
C GLN A 30 12.84 -6.91 -23.86
N ALA A 31 13.94 -7.67 -23.83
CA ALA A 31 14.26 -8.57 -22.72
C ALA A 31 14.32 -7.83 -21.36
N ALA A 32 14.79 -6.59 -21.36
CA ALA A 32 14.94 -5.74 -20.17
C ALA A 32 13.67 -4.98 -19.73
N PHE A 33 12.64 -4.87 -20.59
CA PHE A 33 11.42 -4.13 -20.27
C PHE A 33 10.71 -4.71 -19.03
N ASN A 34 10.28 -3.89 -18.07
CA ASN A 34 9.68 -4.31 -16.80
C ASN A 34 10.50 -5.29 -15.95
N VAL A 35 11.79 -5.51 -16.27
CA VAL A 35 12.70 -6.22 -15.38
C VAL A 35 13.22 -5.20 -14.38
N LYS A 36 12.52 -5.08 -13.24
CA LYS A 36 13.02 -4.31 -12.10
C LYS A 36 14.32 -4.96 -11.64
N LYS A 37 15.41 -4.16 -11.55
CA LYS A 37 16.60 -4.64 -10.83
C LYS A 37 16.12 -4.95 -9.42
N PRO A 38 16.36 -6.14 -8.87
CA PRO A 38 15.89 -6.46 -7.52
C PRO A 38 16.50 -5.44 -6.55
N LYS A 39 15.71 -4.44 -6.16
CA LYS A 39 16.05 -3.55 -5.06
C LYS A 39 15.85 -4.33 -3.77
N ARG A 40 16.50 -3.90 -2.68
CA ARG A 40 16.28 -4.51 -1.36
C ARG A 40 14.78 -4.50 -1.05
N ALA A 41 14.21 -5.67 -0.75
CA ALA A 41 12.81 -5.91 -0.39
C ALA A 41 11.76 -6.04 -1.53
N GLU A 42 12.13 -6.00 -2.81
CA GLU A 42 11.15 -6.30 -3.88
C GLU A 42 10.78 -7.80 -3.94
N VAL A 43 9.48 -8.12 -3.85
CA VAL A 43 8.97 -9.49 -3.94
C VAL A 43 8.16 -9.70 -5.22
N ASN A 44 8.77 -10.35 -6.21
CA ASN A 44 8.16 -10.65 -7.51
C ASN A 44 7.42 -12.00 -7.51
N TYR A 45 6.50 -12.17 -6.55
CA TYR A 45 5.71 -13.40 -6.43
C TYR A 45 4.51 -13.41 -7.39
N CYS A 46 4.38 -14.49 -8.16
CA CYS A 46 3.27 -14.74 -9.07
C CYS A 46 2.95 -16.25 -9.12
N PRO A 47 2.07 -16.77 -8.27
CA PRO A 47 1.78 -18.20 -8.23
C PRO A 47 1.01 -18.69 -9.47
N GLN A 48 0.98 -20.01 -9.65
CA GLN A 48 0.03 -20.66 -10.54
C GLN A 48 -1.38 -20.64 -9.94
N HIS A 49 -2.39 -20.84 -10.78
CA HIS A 49 -3.76 -21.02 -10.30
C HIS A 49 -3.86 -22.27 -9.40
N PRO A 50 -4.77 -22.25 -8.40
CA PRO A 50 -5.07 -23.44 -7.62
C PRO A 50 -5.44 -24.63 -8.52
N LYS A 51 -5.17 -25.85 -8.06
CA LYS A 51 -5.46 -27.06 -8.84
C LYS A 51 -6.95 -27.12 -9.20
N GLY A 52 -7.24 -27.29 -10.49
CA GLY A 52 -8.60 -27.37 -11.02
C GLY A 52 -9.24 -26.03 -11.39
N GLU A 53 -8.57 -24.90 -11.12
CA GLU A 53 -9.06 -23.57 -11.47
C GLU A 53 -8.49 -23.11 -12.83
N THR A 54 -9.31 -22.39 -13.59
CA THR A 54 -8.95 -21.70 -14.83
C THR A 54 -9.18 -20.18 -14.69
N SER A 55 -8.73 -19.39 -15.65
CA SER A 55 -9.01 -17.94 -15.64
C SER A 55 -10.51 -17.66 -15.67
N GLU A 56 -11.28 -18.47 -16.40
CA GLU A 56 -12.74 -18.34 -16.48
C GLU A 56 -13.42 -18.67 -15.15
N SER A 57 -12.99 -19.73 -14.45
CA SER A 57 -13.57 -20.07 -13.14
C SER A 57 -13.22 -19.02 -12.08
N LEU A 58 -12.00 -18.48 -12.12
CA LEU A 58 -11.58 -17.41 -11.21
C LEU A 58 -12.25 -16.06 -11.51
N GLU A 59 -12.60 -15.78 -12.77
CA GLU A 59 -13.42 -14.63 -13.13
C GLU A 59 -14.85 -14.77 -12.57
N GLN A 60 -15.44 -15.97 -12.58
CA GLN A 60 -16.74 -16.21 -11.94
C GLN A 60 -16.65 -15.98 -10.42
N GLU A 61 -15.58 -16.43 -9.77
CA GLU A 61 -15.35 -16.16 -8.35
C GLU A 61 -15.17 -14.66 -8.06
N ARG A 62 -14.48 -13.92 -8.93
CA ARG A 62 -14.38 -12.45 -8.83
C ARG A 62 -15.74 -11.79 -8.88
N VAL A 63 -16.60 -12.16 -9.85
CA VAL A 63 -17.96 -11.63 -9.95
C VAL A 63 -18.76 -11.96 -8.69
N ALA A 64 -18.60 -13.18 -8.15
CA ALA A 64 -19.25 -13.57 -6.90
C ALA A 64 -18.81 -12.68 -5.72
N ILE A 65 -17.54 -12.28 -5.62
CA ILE A 65 -17.06 -11.35 -4.59
C ILE A 65 -17.86 -10.04 -4.59
N LEU A 66 -18.20 -9.50 -5.76
CA LEU A 66 -19.00 -8.27 -5.84
C LEU A 66 -20.38 -8.43 -5.20
N SER A 67 -21.00 -9.59 -5.36
CA SER A 67 -22.27 -9.92 -4.71
C SER A 67 -22.10 -10.21 -3.22
N GLU A 68 -20.97 -10.76 -2.80
CA GLU A 68 -20.67 -10.99 -1.39
C GLU A 68 -20.42 -9.68 -0.62
N LEU A 69 -19.88 -8.64 -1.26
CA LEU A 69 -19.64 -7.33 -0.65
C LEU A 69 -20.92 -6.56 -0.31
N THR A 70 -22.05 -6.86 -0.98
CA THR A 70 -23.33 -6.19 -0.69
C THR A 70 -24.05 -6.79 0.52
N LYS A 71 -23.58 -7.94 1.02
CA LYS A 71 -24.19 -8.65 2.15
C LYS A 71 -23.58 -8.19 3.48
N ARG A 72 -24.42 -8.07 4.51
CA ARG A 72 -23.98 -7.74 5.87
C ARG A 72 -23.18 -8.90 6.49
N ASN A 73 -22.14 -8.57 7.26
CA ASN A 73 -21.33 -9.52 8.05
C ASN A 73 -20.69 -10.66 7.24
N ASN A 74 -20.25 -10.37 6.02
CA ASN A 74 -19.84 -11.39 5.06
C ASN A 74 -18.32 -11.43 4.79
N ASP A 75 -17.54 -10.73 5.61
CA ASP A 75 -16.11 -10.54 5.41
C ASP A 75 -15.33 -11.86 5.39
N SER A 76 -15.78 -12.88 6.12
CA SER A 76 -15.15 -14.21 6.12
C SER A 76 -15.25 -14.87 4.75
N VAL A 77 -16.43 -14.82 4.11
CA VAL A 77 -16.67 -15.36 2.77
C VAL A 77 -15.89 -14.57 1.73
N VAL A 78 -15.90 -13.23 1.82
CA VAL A 78 -15.09 -12.36 0.96
C VAL A 78 -13.62 -12.73 1.07
N SER A 79 -13.08 -12.88 2.28
CA SER A 79 -11.67 -13.27 2.48
C SER A 79 -11.32 -14.62 1.85
N VAL A 80 -12.19 -15.63 1.95
CA VAL A 80 -11.96 -16.95 1.34
C VAL A 80 -11.95 -16.85 -0.18
N LYS A 81 -12.87 -16.08 -0.76
CA LYS A 81 -12.91 -15.86 -2.22
C LYS A 81 -11.73 -15.02 -2.70
N MET A 82 -11.32 -14.02 -1.93
CA MET A 82 -10.11 -13.23 -2.20
C MET A 82 -8.86 -14.11 -2.19
N GLU A 83 -8.75 -15.05 -1.25
CA GLU A 83 -7.66 -16.03 -1.22
C GLU A 83 -7.66 -16.93 -2.46
N LYS A 84 -8.81 -17.50 -2.81
CA LYS A 84 -8.98 -18.36 -3.99
C LYS A 84 -8.57 -17.65 -5.28
N THR A 85 -8.90 -16.36 -5.40
CA THR A 85 -8.65 -15.53 -6.58
C THR A 85 -7.30 -14.83 -6.61
N PHE A 86 -6.44 -15.02 -5.59
CA PHE A 86 -5.15 -14.34 -5.47
C PHE A 86 -4.27 -14.44 -6.71
N SER A 87 -4.10 -15.66 -7.23
CA SER A 87 -3.27 -15.92 -8.41
C SER A 87 -3.76 -15.17 -9.66
N TYR A 88 -5.08 -15.04 -9.83
CA TYR A 88 -5.68 -14.34 -10.95
C TYR A 88 -5.50 -12.82 -10.84
N ARG A 89 -5.84 -12.24 -9.67
CA ARG A 89 -5.55 -10.82 -9.38
C ARG A 89 -4.09 -10.47 -9.62
N ARG A 90 -3.18 -11.29 -9.09
CA ARG A 90 -1.75 -11.01 -9.18
C ARG A 90 -1.26 -11.02 -10.62
N GLN A 91 -1.79 -11.90 -11.47
CA GLN A 91 -1.50 -11.88 -12.90
C GLN A 91 -2.01 -10.60 -13.57
N GLU A 92 -3.22 -10.13 -13.24
CA GLU A 92 -3.76 -8.88 -13.78
C GLU A 92 -2.88 -7.67 -13.41
N VAL A 93 -2.45 -7.57 -12.14
CA VAL A 93 -1.55 -6.51 -11.69
C VAL A 93 -0.22 -6.55 -12.44
N LEU A 94 0.39 -7.74 -12.56
CA LEU A 94 1.73 -7.87 -13.13
C LEU A 94 1.77 -7.76 -14.66
N GLN A 95 0.72 -8.22 -15.34
CA GLN A 95 0.65 -8.24 -16.82
C GLN A 95 -0.08 -7.05 -17.39
N GLY A 96 -1.19 -6.65 -16.76
CA GLY A 96 -2.05 -5.57 -17.23
C GLY A 96 -1.56 -4.18 -16.82
N GLN A 97 -0.86 -4.08 -15.68
CA GLN A 97 -0.47 -2.80 -15.07
C GLN A 97 -1.63 -1.78 -15.11
N PRO A 98 -2.83 -2.16 -14.63
CA PRO A 98 -4.01 -1.32 -14.74
C PRO A 98 -3.86 -0.05 -13.89
N MET A 99 -4.52 1.03 -14.32
CA MET A 99 -4.70 2.22 -13.49
C MET A 99 -5.44 1.85 -12.20
N VAL A 100 -5.12 2.53 -11.09
CA VAL A 100 -5.70 2.24 -9.77
C VAL A 100 -7.21 2.40 -9.76
N ALA A 101 -7.76 3.39 -10.49
CA ALA A 101 -9.21 3.58 -10.64
C ALA A 101 -9.88 2.32 -11.21
N ASP A 102 -9.36 1.82 -12.33
CA ASP A 102 -9.89 0.65 -13.03
C ASP A 102 -9.75 -0.60 -12.17
N PHE A 103 -8.58 -0.78 -11.55
CA PHE A 103 -8.34 -1.93 -10.71
C PHE A 103 -9.21 -1.94 -9.44
N LYS A 104 -9.41 -0.77 -8.81
CA LYS A 104 -10.32 -0.61 -7.67
C LYS A 104 -11.76 -0.90 -8.04
N SER A 105 -12.21 -0.48 -9.23
CA SER A 105 -13.57 -0.83 -9.71
C SER A 105 -13.76 -2.33 -9.91
N ARG A 106 -12.70 -3.03 -10.34
CA ARG A 106 -12.73 -4.47 -10.63
C ARG A 106 -12.55 -5.34 -9.39
N TRP A 107 -11.76 -4.88 -8.42
CA TRP A 107 -11.43 -5.56 -7.16
C TRP A 107 -11.67 -4.67 -5.92
N PRO A 108 -12.88 -4.17 -5.70
CA PRO A 108 -13.16 -3.25 -4.59
C PRO A 108 -12.88 -3.87 -3.22
N ALA A 109 -13.05 -5.20 -3.08
CA ALA A 109 -12.73 -5.93 -1.85
C ALA A 109 -11.25 -5.79 -1.41
N LEU A 110 -10.32 -5.61 -2.35
CA LEU A 110 -8.91 -5.44 -2.03
C LEU A 110 -8.66 -4.14 -1.26
N PHE A 111 -9.44 -3.09 -1.51
CA PHE A 111 -9.25 -1.76 -0.94
C PHE A 111 -9.91 -1.65 0.44
N THR A 112 -9.57 -2.60 1.32
CA THR A 112 -9.92 -2.61 2.73
C THR A 112 -8.68 -2.95 3.55
N ALA A 113 -8.55 -2.41 4.77
CA ALA A 113 -7.37 -2.66 5.60
C ALA A 113 -7.11 -4.17 5.81
N ARG A 114 -8.18 -4.95 5.98
CA ARG A 114 -8.14 -6.40 6.16
C ARG A 114 -7.62 -7.14 4.93
N GLU A 115 -8.14 -6.85 3.75
CA GLU A 115 -7.70 -7.56 2.54
C GLU A 115 -6.33 -7.09 2.06
N ILE A 116 -5.94 -5.83 2.30
CA ILE A 116 -4.55 -5.37 2.07
C ILE A 116 -3.57 -6.15 2.94
N ASP A 117 -3.85 -6.31 4.23
CA ASP A 117 -3.00 -7.07 5.15
C ASP A 117 -2.84 -8.54 4.69
N LYS A 118 -3.95 -9.18 4.28
CA LYS A 118 -3.92 -10.55 3.75
C LYS A 118 -3.20 -10.67 2.42
N GLU A 119 -3.43 -9.75 1.50
CA GLU A 119 -2.78 -9.77 0.18
C GLU A 119 -1.27 -9.52 0.32
N PHE A 120 -0.88 -8.58 1.18
CA PHE A 120 0.52 -8.35 1.53
C PHE A 120 1.16 -9.59 2.17
N LEU A 121 0.46 -10.26 3.08
CA LEU A 121 0.91 -11.52 3.69
C LEU A 121 1.12 -12.61 2.63
N ARG A 122 0.20 -12.76 1.67
CA ARG A 122 0.33 -13.73 0.57
C ARG A 122 1.56 -13.45 -0.31
N ILE A 123 1.91 -12.17 -0.49
CA ILE A 123 3.06 -11.75 -1.30
C ILE A 123 4.37 -11.90 -0.53
N THR A 124 4.42 -11.41 0.71
CA THR A 124 5.69 -11.20 1.45
C THR A 124 5.95 -12.24 2.54
N THR A 125 4.97 -13.08 2.84
CA THR A 125 4.92 -14.02 3.98
C THR A 125 5.04 -13.37 5.35
N LYS A 126 4.85 -12.04 5.43
CA LYS A 126 4.80 -11.28 6.70
C LYS A 126 3.44 -10.59 6.88
N PRO A 127 2.84 -10.65 8.07
CA PRO A 127 1.67 -9.83 8.40
C PRO A 127 2.02 -8.35 8.28
N LEU A 128 1.19 -7.53 7.65
CA LEU A 128 1.52 -6.13 7.41
C LEU A 128 1.38 -5.30 8.68
N LEU A 129 0.13 -5.14 9.16
CA LEU A 129 -0.19 -4.17 10.20
C LEU A 129 0.47 -4.53 11.54
N SER A 130 0.37 -5.78 11.96
CA SER A 130 0.94 -6.22 13.25
C SER A 130 2.46 -6.12 13.26
N THR A 131 3.13 -6.52 12.18
CA THR A 131 4.60 -6.40 12.08
C THR A 131 5.03 -4.94 11.99
N PHE A 132 4.38 -4.13 11.14
CA PHE A 132 4.73 -2.72 10.97
C PHE A 132 4.65 -1.97 12.29
N PHE A 133 3.56 -2.13 13.04
CA PHE A 133 3.40 -1.46 14.32
C PHE A 133 4.31 -2.02 15.40
N ALA A 134 4.51 -3.33 15.49
CA ALA A 134 5.42 -3.92 16.46
C ALA A 134 6.85 -3.39 16.27
N GLU A 135 7.36 -3.36 15.04
CA GLU A 135 8.70 -2.87 14.73
C GLU A 135 8.79 -1.35 14.95
N LEU A 136 7.78 -0.57 14.51
CA LEU A 136 7.75 0.88 14.71
C LEU A 136 7.81 1.23 16.20
N ASP A 137 7.02 0.56 17.02
CA ASP A 137 6.97 0.78 18.46
C ASP A 137 8.25 0.29 19.16
N GLN A 138 8.81 -0.84 18.72
CA GLN A 138 10.07 -1.37 19.25
C GLN A 138 11.24 -0.38 19.05
N TYR A 139 11.35 0.23 17.87
CA TYR A 139 12.44 1.16 17.57
C TYR A 139 12.13 2.61 17.96
N ALA A 140 10.87 2.94 18.28
CA ALA A 140 10.43 4.29 18.63
C ALA A 140 11.33 5.00 19.65
N PRO A 141 11.67 4.41 20.82
CA PRO A 141 12.48 5.12 21.82
C PRO A 141 13.86 5.51 21.29
N ARG A 142 14.50 4.59 20.57
CA ARG A 142 15.84 4.83 20.00
C ARG A 142 15.80 5.85 18.87
N LEU A 143 14.77 5.81 18.02
CA LEU A 143 14.57 6.79 16.97
C LEU A 143 14.36 8.19 17.56
N MET A 144 13.58 8.32 18.63
CA MET A 144 13.38 9.61 19.31
C MET A 144 14.70 10.20 19.84
N GLU A 145 15.56 9.40 20.47
CA GLU A 145 16.90 9.85 20.90
C GLU A 145 17.73 10.39 19.73
N ILE A 146 17.76 9.63 18.61
CA ILE A 146 18.48 10.02 17.39
C ILE A 146 17.93 11.34 16.83
N PHE A 147 16.60 11.46 16.76
CA PHE A 147 15.91 12.65 16.27
C PHE A 147 16.20 13.88 17.11
N LEU A 148 16.20 13.76 18.45
CA LEU A 148 16.50 14.87 19.36
C LEU A 148 17.97 15.32 19.29
N SER A 149 18.88 14.41 18.94
CA SER A 149 20.30 14.75 18.70
C SER A 149 20.53 15.57 17.41
N LYS A 150 19.56 15.61 16.49
CA LYS A 150 19.70 16.34 15.23
C LYS A 150 19.75 17.85 15.48
N GLY A 151 20.82 18.48 15.00
CA GLY A 151 21.03 19.93 15.00
C GLY A 151 20.41 20.65 13.80
N GLY A 152 20.61 21.97 13.75
CA GLY A 152 20.25 22.82 12.60
C GLY A 152 18.74 22.91 12.32
N THR A 153 18.40 23.28 11.09
CA THR A 153 17.01 23.44 10.63
C THR A 153 16.19 22.14 10.71
N PRO A 154 16.70 20.97 10.25
CA PRO A 154 15.96 19.71 10.38
C PRO A 154 15.66 19.37 11.85
N GLY A 155 16.63 19.58 12.74
CA GLY A 155 16.45 19.40 14.18
C GLY A 155 15.38 20.29 14.80
N LYS A 156 15.30 21.56 14.36
CA LYS A 156 14.24 22.48 14.81
C LYS A 156 12.85 22.00 14.36
N LYS A 157 12.71 21.55 13.11
CA LYS A 157 11.44 20.99 12.60
C LYS A 157 11.03 19.74 13.37
N ILE A 158 11.94 18.79 13.58
CA ILE A 158 11.72 17.58 14.37
C ILE A 158 11.26 17.93 15.79
N ARG A 159 11.93 18.86 16.47
CA ARG A 159 11.52 19.29 17.82
C ARG A 159 10.12 19.90 17.82
N GLY A 160 9.76 20.66 16.79
CA GLY A 160 8.41 21.18 16.60
C GLY A 160 7.35 20.08 16.54
N LEU A 161 7.59 19.03 15.75
CA LEU A 161 6.70 17.87 15.68
C LEU A 161 6.61 17.12 17.02
N MET A 162 7.73 16.96 17.73
CA MET A 162 7.78 16.25 19.01
C MET A 162 7.04 16.99 20.14
N LEU A 163 6.78 18.29 20.01
CA LEU A 163 5.90 19.01 20.94
C LEU A 163 4.47 18.45 20.94
N ALA A 164 4.00 17.91 19.81
CA ALA A 164 2.68 17.28 19.75
C ALA A 164 2.57 16.06 20.67
N ILE A 165 3.64 15.27 20.79
CA ILE A 165 3.71 14.14 21.74
C ILE A 165 3.62 14.65 23.19
N SER A 166 4.29 15.77 23.49
CA SER A 166 4.30 16.31 24.86
C SER A 166 2.94 16.83 25.30
N LYS A 167 2.09 17.23 24.34
CA LYS A 167 0.71 17.67 24.60
C LYS A 167 -0.26 16.49 24.68
N HIS A 168 -0.10 15.50 23.80
CA HIS A 168 -0.99 14.34 23.67
C HIS A 168 -0.19 13.05 23.48
N ASP A 169 0.29 12.48 24.58
CA ASP A 169 1.11 11.27 24.57
C ASP A 169 0.26 10.00 24.41
N ASN A 170 -0.36 9.86 23.23
CA ASN A 170 -1.00 8.63 22.80
C ASN A 170 -0.18 7.92 21.72
N ILE A 171 -0.44 6.63 21.53
CA ILE A 171 0.34 5.80 20.60
C ILE A 171 0.25 6.27 19.14
N HIS A 172 -0.90 6.80 18.73
CA HIS A 172 -1.12 7.27 17.35
C HIS A 172 -0.32 8.54 17.06
N THR A 173 -0.34 9.52 17.97
CA THR A 173 0.47 10.74 17.91
C THR A 173 1.96 10.41 17.87
N ARG A 174 2.42 9.49 18.72
CA ARG A 174 3.82 9.04 18.73
C ARG A 174 4.22 8.43 17.39
N ARG A 175 3.45 7.47 16.88
CA ARG A 175 3.74 6.83 15.58
C ARG A 175 3.76 7.83 14.43
N ALA A 176 2.78 8.74 14.36
CA ALA A 176 2.74 9.79 13.35
C ALA A 176 3.96 10.71 13.43
N CYS A 177 4.35 11.14 14.62
CA CYS A 177 5.53 11.98 14.84
C CYS A 177 6.83 11.28 14.45
N ILE A 178 6.97 9.99 14.74
CA ILE A 178 8.14 9.20 14.33
C ILE A 178 8.23 9.14 12.81
N LEU A 179 7.11 8.84 12.12
CA LEU A 179 7.07 8.75 10.66
C LEU A 179 7.42 10.11 10.00
N LYS A 180 6.79 11.21 10.44
CA LYS A 180 7.11 12.56 9.95
C LYS A 180 8.59 12.93 10.21
N SER A 181 9.10 12.62 11.41
CA SER A 181 10.49 12.91 11.79
C SER A 181 11.50 12.07 11.02
N LEU A 182 11.16 10.83 10.66
CA LEU A 182 12.02 9.96 9.87
C LEU A 182 12.27 10.55 8.49
N CYS A 183 11.23 11.06 7.81
CA CYS A 183 11.39 11.77 6.53
C CYS A 183 12.36 12.94 6.67
N ILE A 184 12.15 13.82 7.66
CA ILE A 184 13.03 14.98 7.90
C ILE A 184 14.47 14.54 8.20
N TYR A 185 14.64 13.48 9.00
CA TYR A 185 15.96 12.98 9.36
C TYR A 185 16.75 12.47 8.15
N LEU A 186 16.05 11.85 7.19
CA LEU A 186 16.57 11.41 5.89
C LEU A 186 16.71 12.54 4.86
N ASN A 187 16.50 13.79 5.27
CA ASN A 187 16.49 14.98 4.42
C ASN A 187 15.39 14.98 3.34
N GLU A 188 14.29 14.28 3.61
CA GLU A 188 13.08 14.31 2.81
C GLU A 188 12.05 15.26 3.43
N ASP A 189 11.09 15.65 2.61
CA ASP A 189 9.96 16.46 3.03
C ASP A 189 8.75 15.57 3.29
N TYR A 190 8.29 15.51 4.54
CA TYR A 190 7.15 14.66 4.90
C TYR A 190 5.87 15.14 4.24
N GLU A 191 5.76 16.41 3.84
CA GLU A 191 4.58 16.98 3.18
C GLU A 191 4.34 16.38 1.78
N LYS A 192 5.38 15.76 1.19
CA LYS A 192 5.24 14.99 -0.06
C LYS A 192 4.54 13.66 0.15
N LEU A 193 4.69 13.06 1.33
CA LEU A 193 4.04 11.80 1.70
C LEU A 193 2.70 12.05 2.38
N LEU A 194 2.62 13.04 3.26
CA LEU A 194 1.46 13.35 4.08
C LEU A 194 0.97 14.76 3.76
N LYS A 195 -0.17 14.86 3.10
CA LYS A 195 -0.79 16.11 2.68
C LYS A 195 -1.93 16.46 3.62
N GLU A 196 -1.91 17.65 4.17
CA GLU A 196 -2.97 18.16 5.05
C GLU A 196 -3.80 19.17 4.27
N TYR A 197 -5.12 19.03 4.32
CA TYR A 197 -6.10 19.87 3.66
C TYR A 197 -7.15 20.35 4.66
N LEU A 198 -7.82 21.47 4.36
CA LEU A 198 -9.02 21.87 5.08
C LEU A 198 -10.26 21.35 4.34
N ASP A 199 -11.32 21.03 5.07
CA ASP A 199 -12.62 20.61 4.52
C ASP A 199 -13.24 21.67 3.59
N THR A 200 -12.96 22.95 3.84
CA THR A 200 -13.39 24.08 3.02
C THR A 200 -12.40 24.46 1.91
N ASP A 201 -11.28 23.74 1.77
CA ASP A 201 -10.30 24.03 0.72
C ASP A 201 -10.82 23.62 -0.67
N SER A 202 -11.21 24.65 -1.43
CA SER A 202 -11.69 24.49 -2.80
C SER A 202 -10.66 23.92 -3.77
N GLU A 203 -9.36 24.05 -3.46
CA GLU A 203 -8.26 23.55 -4.31
C GLU A 203 -7.81 22.14 -3.91
N ALA A 204 -8.22 21.64 -2.74
CA ALA A 204 -7.81 20.33 -2.22
C ALA A 204 -8.05 19.22 -3.25
N LYS A 205 -9.23 19.18 -3.87
CA LYS A 205 -9.58 18.16 -4.87
C LYS A 205 -8.62 18.14 -6.05
N SER A 206 -8.31 19.32 -6.62
CA SER A 206 -7.37 19.40 -7.75
C SER A 206 -5.95 18.98 -7.34
N CYS A 207 -5.54 19.32 -6.13
CA CYS A 207 -4.24 18.88 -5.59
C CYS A 207 -4.19 17.37 -5.33
N MET A 208 -5.30 16.78 -4.88
CA MET A 208 -5.42 15.33 -4.66
C MET A 208 -5.34 14.58 -6.00
N GLU A 209 -6.03 15.05 -7.04
CA GLU A 209 -5.99 14.48 -8.40
C GLU A 209 -4.57 14.46 -9.00
N GLN A 210 -3.72 15.43 -8.66
CA GLN A 210 -2.33 15.49 -9.12
C GLN A 210 -1.37 14.64 -8.29
N THR A 211 -1.85 13.99 -7.22
CA THR A 211 -1.01 13.21 -6.30
C THR A 211 -0.74 11.82 -6.86
N VAL A 212 0.53 11.53 -7.13
CA VAL A 212 0.96 10.19 -7.58
C VAL A 212 0.70 9.15 -6.49
N MET A 213 1.10 9.43 -5.25
CA MET A 213 0.94 8.54 -4.11
C MET A 213 1.12 9.31 -2.81
N GLY A 214 0.28 9.10 -1.81
CA GLY A 214 0.42 9.73 -0.50
C GLY A 214 -0.69 9.37 0.48
N VAL A 215 -0.55 9.88 1.70
CA VAL A 215 -1.58 9.93 2.73
C VAL A 215 -2.15 11.34 2.72
N TYR A 216 -3.46 11.47 2.80
CA TYR A 216 -4.11 12.76 3.01
C TYR A 216 -4.77 12.80 4.39
N VAL A 217 -4.89 14.01 4.94
CA VAL A 217 -5.60 14.32 6.17
C VAL A 217 -6.48 15.54 5.89
N ILE A 218 -7.79 15.41 6.06
CA ILE A 218 -8.75 16.51 5.95
C ILE A 218 -9.07 16.99 7.36
N GLN A 219 -8.81 18.27 7.63
CA GLN A 219 -9.09 18.93 8.89
C GLN A 219 -10.34 19.79 8.75
N LYS A 220 -11.15 19.86 9.80
CA LYS A 220 -12.31 20.77 9.83
C LYS A 220 -11.84 22.21 9.95
N GLU A 221 -12.52 23.14 9.28
CA GLU A 221 -12.23 24.56 9.45
C GLU A 221 -12.42 24.98 10.92
N GLY A 222 -11.41 25.65 11.47
CA GLY A 222 -11.40 26.05 12.89
C GLY A 222 -11.13 24.91 13.87
N ALA A 223 -10.78 23.72 13.39
CA ALA A 223 -10.31 22.63 14.25
C ALA A 223 -9.08 23.06 15.04
N GLU A 224 -9.09 22.77 16.33
CA GLU A 224 -7.91 22.86 17.16
C GLU A 224 -6.96 21.70 16.81
N PRO A 225 -5.65 21.81 17.10
CA PRO A 225 -4.70 20.73 16.86
C PRO A 225 -5.00 19.40 17.57
N GLU A 226 -5.99 19.41 18.47
CA GLU A 226 -6.43 18.27 19.29
C GLU A 226 -7.67 17.58 18.71
N ASP A 227 -8.36 18.21 17.77
CA ASP A 227 -9.56 17.66 17.16
C ASP A 227 -9.18 16.53 16.19
N ASP A 228 -10.01 15.48 16.19
CA ASP A 228 -9.87 14.42 15.21
C ASP A 228 -10.10 14.98 13.81
N PRO A 229 -9.25 14.63 12.82
CA PRO A 229 -9.47 15.03 11.45
C PRO A 229 -10.81 14.50 10.94
N GLU A 230 -11.39 15.19 9.97
CA GLU A 230 -12.61 14.75 9.30
C GLU A 230 -12.38 13.42 8.57
N ASP A 231 -11.26 13.32 7.86
CA ASP A 231 -10.89 12.10 7.15
C ASP A 231 -9.37 11.92 7.08
N ILE A 232 -8.93 10.66 7.07
CA ILE A 232 -7.57 10.27 6.75
C ILE A 232 -7.68 9.14 5.73
N GLY A 233 -6.92 9.26 4.64
CA GLY A 233 -6.94 8.23 3.61
C GLY A 233 -5.64 8.10 2.85
N VAL A 234 -5.69 7.27 1.81
CA VAL A 234 -4.56 6.98 0.93
C VAL A 234 -4.94 7.37 -0.49
N LEU A 235 -4.10 8.18 -1.13
CA LEU A 235 -4.18 8.55 -2.54
C LEU A 235 -3.16 7.77 -3.35
N ILE A 236 -3.58 7.22 -4.49
CA ILE A 236 -2.69 6.64 -5.50
C ILE A 236 -3.24 7.00 -6.89
N GLU A 237 -2.41 7.55 -7.77
CA GLU A 237 -2.79 7.99 -9.13
C GLU A 237 -3.99 8.95 -9.12
N GLY A 238 -4.03 9.88 -8.16
CA GLY A 238 -5.13 10.83 -8.00
C GLY A 238 -6.43 10.23 -7.48
N VAL A 239 -6.46 8.93 -7.17
CA VAL A 239 -7.64 8.21 -6.67
C VAL A 239 -7.51 7.98 -5.18
N GLU A 240 -8.57 8.27 -4.44
CA GLU A 240 -8.72 7.86 -3.04
C GLU A 240 -8.82 6.33 -2.99
N ALA A 241 -7.69 5.67 -2.75
CA ALA A 241 -7.60 4.23 -2.62
C ALA A 241 -8.31 3.76 -1.34
N LEU A 242 -8.11 4.48 -0.24
CA LEU A 242 -8.73 4.25 1.07
C LEU A 242 -9.19 5.58 1.67
N THR A 243 -10.30 5.54 2.39
CA THR A 243 -10.90 6.64 3.16
C THR A 243 -11.19 6.15 4.59
N ASP A 244 -11.60 7.04 5.47
CA ASP A 244 -12.11 6.76 6.82
C ASP A 244 -11.12 5.96 7.69
N LEU A 245 -9.82 6.26 7.56
CA LEU A 245 -8.78 5.60 8.35
C LEU A 245 -8.61 6.26 9.71
N GLY A 246 -8.41 5.45 10.74
CA GLY A 246 -8.40 5.96 12.13
C GLY A 246 -7.16 6.74 12.53
N ASN A 247 -6.04 6.65 11.80
CA ASN A 247 -4.83 7.44 12.09
C ASN A 247 -3.81 7.41 10.94
N ILE A 248 -2.93 8.42 10.93
CA ILE A 248 -1.83 8.58 9.96
C ILE A 248 -0.96 7.33 9.85
N ALA A 249 -0.58 6.71 10.97
CA ALA A 249 0.34 5.58 10.94
C ALA A 249 -0.29 4.35 10.26
N GLN A 250 -1.59 4.14 10.44
CA GLN A 250 -2.36 3.13 9.71
C GLN A 250 -2.43 3.44 8.22
N ALA A 251 -2.66 4.69 7.84
CA ALA A 251 -2.66 5.11 6.43
C ALA A 251 -1.29 4.86 5.78
N CYS A 252 -0.18 5.21 6.44
CA CYS A 252 1.17 4.92 5.96
C CYS A 252 1.43 3.41 5.81
N ALA A 253 1.01 2.60 6.79
CA ALA A 253 1.18 1.14 6.74
C ALA A 253 0.37 0.51 5.58
N LEU A 254 -0.87 0.95 5.38
CA LEU A 254 -1.72 0.46 4.31
C LEU A 254 -1.24 0.92 2.92
N LEU A 255 -0.73 2.15 2.81
CA LEU A 255 -0.08 2.63 1.59
C LEU A 255 1.15 1.75 1.26
N PHE A 256 1.97 1.43 2.26
CA PHE A 256 3.08 0.49 2.10
C PHE A 256 2.60 -0.89 1.63
N GLY A 257 1.49 -1.39 2.17
CA GLY A 257 0.84 -2.60 1.70
C GLY A 257 0.44 -2.53 0.22
N LEU A 258 -0.27 -1.46 -0.16
CA LEU A 258 -0.75 -1.24 -1.52
C LEU A 258 0.39 -1.15 -2.55
N ILE A 259 1.56 -0.60 -2.19
CA ILE A 259 2.75 -0.62 -3.05
C ILE A 259 3.11 -2.05 -3.48
N TYR A 260 3.00 -3.04 -2.58
CA TYR A 260 3.26 -4.45 -2.92
C TYR A 260 2.09 -5.09 -3.65
N CYS A 261 0.86 -4.90 -3.15
CA CYS A 261 -0.35 -5.48 -3.72
C CYS A 261 -0.52 -5.08 -5.20
N LEU A 262 -0.26 -3.81 -5.52
CA LEU A 262 -0.40 -3.21 -6.84
C LEU A 262 0.91 -3.16 -7.64
N ASN A 263 2.02 -3.69 -7.08
CA ASN A 263 3.33 -3.75 -7.74
C ASN A 263 3.89 -2.36 -8.18
N LEU A 264 3.74 -1.35 -7.33
CA LEU A 264 4.12 0.05 -7.60
C LEU A 264 5.60 0.38 -7.29
N SER A 265 6.43 -0.63 -7.00
CA SER A 265 7.85 -0.50 -6.60
C SER A 265 8.86 -0.16 -7.70
#